data_AF-A0A957BQN3-F1
#
_entry.id   AF-A0A957BQN3-F1
#
_cell.length_a   1.000
_cell.length_b   1.000
_cell.length_c   1.000
_cell.angle_alpha   90.00
_cell.angle_beta   90.00
_cell.angle_gamma   90.00
#
_symmetry.space_group_name_H-M   'P 1'
#
loop_
_entity.id
_entity.type
_entity.pdbx_description
1 polymer ?
#
loop_
_entity_poly.entity_id
_entity_poly.type
_entity_poly.pdbx_seq_one_letter_code
_entity_poly.pdbx_strand_id
1 'polypeptide(L)'
;MPGSEWLKDRPKLLETLYAVTEAGVRRAYPLMKRLSPRWSERVLLWIEKPAKIYLFNCQMCGQCVLHSTGMTCPMNCPKNLRNGPCGGVRQNGHCEVIPEMPCVWTQAWRRDDVMARYRHEIHLIQPPVNRSLQDTSSWVNMLEGIDTETPKGWGSGS
;
A
#
# COMPACT_ATOMS: atom_id res chain seq x y z
N MET A 1 2.86 -14.80 -0.10
CA MET A 1 2.68 -16.05 0.68
C MET A 1 1.22 -16.43 0.69
N PRO A 2 0.86 -17.68 0.39
CA PRO A 2 -0.51 -18.17 0.51
C PRO A 2 -0.82 -18.37 2.00
N GLY A 3 -1.69 -17.54 2.56
CA GLY A 3 -2.08 -17.65 3.97
C GLY A 3 -2.88 -16.45 4.48
N SER A 4 -2.54 -15.24 4.04
CA SER A 4 -3.27 -14.01 4.40
C SER A 4 -4.38 -13.62 3.41
N GLU A 5 -4.59 -14.38 2.34
CA GLU A 5 -5.63 -14.08 1.33
C GLU A 5 -7.02 -14.01 1.95
N TRP A 6 -7.35 -14.92 2.88
CA TRP A 6 -8.61 -14.88 3.63
C TRP A 6 -8.82 -13.54 4.37
N LEU A 7 -7.75 -12.93 4.87
CA LEU A 7 -7.81 -11.65 5.56
C LEU A 7 -7.98 -10.49 4.56
N LYS A 8 -7.27 -10.54 3.42
CA LYS A 8 -7.37 -9.55 2.34
C LYS A 8 -8.76 -9.53 1.71
N ASP A 9 -9.46 -10.66 1.71
CA ASP A 9 -10.84 -10.78 1.22
C ASP A 9 -11.89 -10.25 2.22
N ARG A 10 -11.47 -9.71 3.37
CA ARG A 10 -12.33 -8.96 4.30
C ARG A 10 -11.93 -7.47 4.37
N PRO A 11 -12.05 -6.71 3.27
CA PRO A 11 -11.51 -5.36 3.20
C PRO A 11 -12.09 -4.40 4.24
N LYS A 12 -13.37 -4.52 4.63
CA LYS A 12 -13.98 -3.68 5.68
C LYS A 12 -13.26 -3.76 7.03
N LEU A 13 -12.80 -4.96 7.41
CA LEU A 13 -12.00 -5.17 8.62
C LEU A 13 -10.66 -4.44 8.48
N LEU A 14 -10.01 -4.58 7.33
CA LEU A 14 -8.72 -3.98 7.04
C LEU A 14 -8.81 -2.46 6.93
N GLU A 15 -9.89 -1.90 6.41
CA GLU A 15 -10.17 -0.46 6.38
C GLU A 15 -10.25 0.11 7.79
N THR A 16 -10.99 -0.59 8.66
CA THR A 16 -11.14 -0.20 10.06
C THR A 16 -9.79 -0.29 10.78
N LEU A 17 -9.07 -1.40 10.62
CA LEU A 17 -7.74 -1.59 11.20
C LEU A 17 -6.75 -0.53 10.72
N TYR A 18 -6.76 -0.21 9.42
CA TYR A 18 -5.92 0.83 8.83
C TYR A 18 -6.24 2.20 9.42
N ALA A 19 -7.52 2.59 9.48
CA ALA A 19 -7.93 3.88 10.03
C ALA A 19 -7.60 4.02 11.53
N VAL A 20 -7.79 2.96 12.33
CA VAL A 20 -7.43 2.95 13.75
C VAL A 20 -5.92 3.05 13.93
N THR A 21 -5.16 2.29 13.14
CA THR A 21 -3.70 2.30 13.19
C THR A 21 -3.15 3.65 12.77
N GLU A 22 -3.67 4.24 11.69
CA GLU A 22 -3.31 5.58 11.24
C GLU A 22 -3.57 6.62 12.34
N ALA A 23 -4.77 6.62 12.92
CA ALA A 23 -5.13 7.58 13.96
C ALA A 23 -4.22 7.45 15.19
N GLY A 24 -3.94 6.21 15.62
CA GLY A 24 -3.04 5.93 16.73
C GLY A 24 -1.60 6.37 16.45
N VAL A 25 -1.07 6.00 15.29
CA VAL A 25 0.29 6.37 14.86
C VAL A 25 0.43 7.89 14.71
N ARG A 26 -0.52 8.57 14.07
CA ARG A 26 -0.53 10.04 13.91
C ARG A 26 -0.55 10.76 15.26
N ARG A 27 -1.22 10.21 16.27
CA ARG A 27 -1.27 10.79 17.63
C ARG A 27 -0.02 10.49 18.45
N ALA A 28 0.53 9.28 18.33
CA ALA A 28 1.70 8.86 19.11
C ALA A 28 3.02 9.39 18.53
N TYR A 29 3.14 9.50 17.21
CA TYR A 29 4.39 9.81 16.52
C TYR A 29 5.04 11.13 16.93
N PRO A 30 4.33 12.26 17.10
CA PRO A 30 4.95 13.52 17.54
C PRO A 30 5.65 13.39 18.89
N LEU A 31 5.05 12.63 19.82
CA LEU A 31 5.64 12.37 21.14
C LEU A 31 6.86 11.45 21.02
N MET A 32 6.75 10.37 20.24
CA MET A 32 7.86 9.43 20.00
C MET A 32 9.06 10.14 19.34
N LYS A 33 8.80 10.98 18.32
CA LYS A 33 9.82 11.76 17.62
C LYS A 33 10.53 12.73 18.57
N ARG A 34 9.81 13.39 19.47
CA ARG A 34 10.40 14.30 20.46
C ARG A 34 11.31 13.58 21.45
N LEU A 35 10.99 12.34 21.81
CA LEU A 35 11.78 11.54 22.74
C LEU A 35 12.99 10.90 22.08
N SER A 36 12.87 10.37 20.86
CA SER A 36 13.99 9.76 20.13
C SER A 36 13.74 9.71 18.62
N PRO A 37 14.20 10.72 17.85
CA PRO A 37 13.94 10.81 16.41
C PRO A 37 14.46 9.59 15.62
N ARG A 38 15.73 9.23 15.82
CA ARG A 38 16.39 8.12 15.09
C ARG A 38 15.86 6.74 15.46
N TRP A 39 15.31 6.58 16.66
CA TRP A 39 14.83 5.29 17.14
C TRP A 39 13.37 5.08 16.76
N SER A 40 12.58 6.15 16.68
CA SER A 40 11.16 6.10 16.29
C SER A 40 10.95 5.44 14.93
N GLU A 41 11.77 5.78 13.93
CA GLU A 41 11.70 5.18 12.59
C GLU A 41 12.05 3.69 12.61
N ARG A 42 13.13 3.31 13.33
CA ARG A 42 13.56 1.91 13.40
C ARG A 42 12.51 1.02 14.08
N VAL A 43 11.90 1.50 15.15
CA VAL A 43 10.84 0.76 15.86
C VAL A 43 9.63 0.60 14.97
N LEU A 44 9.16 1.69 14.35
CA LEU A 44 8.03 1.62 13.44
C LEU A 44 8.31 0.66 12.29
N LEU A 45 9.49 0.73 11.68
CA LEU A 45 9.88 -0.17 10.60
C LEU A 45 9.94 -1.64 11.06
N TRP A 46 10.47 -1.91 12.27
CA TRP A 46 10.58 -3.25 12.83
C TRP A 46 9.21 -3.89 13.11
N ILE A 47 8.20 -3.09 13.44
CA ILE A 47 6.81 -3.55 13.60
C ILE A 47 6.10 -3.63 12.24
N GLU A 48 6.24 -2.58 11.43
CA GLU A 48 5.56 -2.40 10.15
C GLU A 48 5.95 -3.48 9.14
N LYS A 49 7.25 -3.73 8.97
CA LYS A 49 7.77 -4.64 7.94
C LYS A 49 7.22 -6.07 8.07
N PRO A 50 7.34 -6.77 9.23
CA PRO A 50 6.81 -8.12 9.36
C PRO A 50 5.28 -8.15 9.23
N ALA A 51 4.58 -7.19 9.85
CA ALA A 51 3.13 -7.10 9.75
C ALA A 51 2.66 -6.93 8.30
N LYS A 52 3.24 -5.99 7.55
CA LYS A 52 2.86 -5.73 6.16
C LYS A 52 3.27 -6.85 5.20
N ILE A 53 4.42 -7.49 5.41
CA ILE A 53 4.84 -8.65 4.62
C ILE A 53 3.86 -9.81 4.83
N TYR A 54 3.52 -10.11 6.09
CA TYR A 54 2.60 -11.19 6.43
C TYR A 54 1.19 -10.92 5.87
N LEU A 55 0.64 -9.74 6.13
CA LEU A 55 -0.75 -9.39 5.80
C LEU A 55 -0.95 -9.12 4.31
N PHE A 56 -0.01 -8.44 3.64
CA PHE A 56 -0.21 -7.89 2.29
C PHE A 56 0.80 -8.37 1.25
N ASN A 57 1.77 -9.21 1.63
CA ASN A 57 2.93 -9.51 0.79
C ASN A 57 3.62 -8.20 0.34
N CYS A 58 3.78 -7.26 1.28
CA CYS A 58 4.33 -5.94 1.00
C CYS A 58 5.77 -6.03 0.45
N GLN A 59 6.07 -5.22 -0.56
CA GLN A 59 7.40 -5.11 -1.18
C GLN A 59 8.21 -3.93 -0.63
N MET A 60 7.77 -3.33 0.48
CA MET A 60 8.46 -2.24 1.19
C MET A 60 8.88 -1.07 0.27
N CYS A 61 7.99 -0.59 -0.60
CA CYS A 61 8.29 0.54 -1.49
C CYS A 61 8.35 1.92 -0.81
N GLY A 62 8.12 2.00 0.51
CA GLY A 62 8.14 3.25 1.27
C GLY A 62 6.93 4.16 1.10
N GLN A 63 6.04 3.89 0.14
CA GLN A 63 4.84 4.72 -0.14
C GLN A 63 3.60 3.83 -0.26
N CYS A 64 2.91 3.63 0.87
CA CYS A 64 1.83 2.66 0.96
C CYS A 64 0.51 3.21 0.42
N VAL A 65 -0.05 2.56 -0.61
CA VAL A 65 -1.33 2.93 -1.25
C VAL A 65 -2.42 1.85 -1.11
N LEU A 66 -2.32 1.00 -0.08
CA LEU A 66 -3.23 -0.14 0.10
C LEU A 66 -4.71 0.28 0.17
N HIS A 67 -5.01 1.42 0.80
CA HIS A 67 -6.38 1.92 0.92
C HIS A 67 -6.97 2.26 -0.46
N SER A 68 -6.15 2.82 -1.36
CA SER A 68 -6.59 3.14 -2.73
C SER A 68 -6.55 1.96 -3.70
N THR A 69 -5.93 0.82 -3.34
CA THR A 69 -5.76 -0.33 -4.24
C THR A 69 -6.46 -1.59 -3.74
N GLY A 70 -7.64 -1.46 -3.13
CA GLY A 70 -8.42 -2.63 -2.72
C GLY A 70 -7.70 -3.49 -1.67
N MET A 71 -6.95 -2.87 -0.76
CA MET A 71 -6.09 -3.54 0.22
C MET A 71 -5.08 -4.52 -0.40
N THR A 72 -4.71 -4.29 -1.66
CA THR A 72 -3.82 -5.15 -2.44
C THR A 72 -2.56 -4.37 -2.82
N CYS A 73 -1.38 -4.85 -2.41
CA CYS A 73 -0.12 -4.16 -2.71
C CYS A 73 0.18 -4.23 -4.24
N PRO A 74 0.20 -3.09 -4.96
CA PRO A 74 0.38 -3.08 -6.42
C PRO A 74 1.80 -3.52 -6.84
N MET A 75 2.77 -3.39 -5.94
CA MET A 75 4.17 -3.79 -6.18
C MET A 75 4.34 -5.33 -6.28
N ASN A 76 3.30 -6.11 -5.94
CA ASN A 76 3.29 -7.55 -6.24
C ASN A 76 3.15 -7.85 -7.74
N CYS A 77 2.76 -6.86 -8.56
CA CYS A 77 2.70 -7.03 -10.00
C CYS A 77 4.13 -7.15 -10.55
N PRO A 78 4.44 -8.15 -11.40
CA PRO A 78 5.77 -8.30 -12.02
C PRO A 78 6.19 -7.06 -12.82
N LYS A 79 5.21 -6.35 -13.39
CA LYS A 79 5.42 -5.10 -14.14
C LYS A 79 5.68 -3.89 -13.24
N ASN A 80 5.62 -4.05 -11.91
CA ASN A 80 5.86 -2.99 -10.92
C ASN A 80 4.99 -1.72 -11.14
N LEU A 81 3.82 -1.89 -11.74
CA LEU A 81 2.90 -0.80 -12.05
C LEU A 81 2.19 -0.34 -10.78
N ARG A 82 2.32 0.95 -10.46
CA ARG A 82 1.63 1.57 -9.31
C ARG A 82 0.15 1.84 -9.57
N ASN A 83 -0.20 2.09 -10.83
CA ASN A 83 -1.57 2.27 -11.30
C ASN A 83 -1.90 1.16 -12.31
N GLY A 84 -3.13 0.66 -12.27
CA GLY A 84 -3.64 -0.31 -13.22
C GLY A 84 -5.03 0.06 -13.71
N PRO A 85 -5.67 -0.79 -14.53
CA PRO A 85 -5.19 -2.11 -14.97
C PRO A 85 -4.01 -2.05 -15.96
N CYS A 86 -3.27 -3.15 -16.11
CA CYS A 86 -2.10 -3.24 -16.99
C CYS A 86 -2.37 -3.87 -18.37
N GLY A 87 -3.62 -4.23 -18.67
CA GLY A 87 -4.04 -4.90 -19.91
C GLY A 87 -3.63 -6.38 -20.06
N GLY A 88 -2.62 -6.83 -19.33
CA GLY A 88 -2.07 -8.21 -19.42
C GLY A 88 -2.75 -9.22 -18.51
N VAL A 89 -4.08 -9.28 -18.47
CA VAL A 89 -4.81 -10.31 -17.71
C VAL A 89 -5.23 -11.44 -18.64
N ARG A 90 -4.94 -12.68 -18.25
CA ARG A 90 -5.40 -13.89 -18.96
C ARG A 90 -6.90 -14.09 -18.76
N GLN A 91 -7.54 -14.84 -19.65
CA GLN A 91 -8.99 -15.12 -19.58
C GLN A 91 -9.40 -15.78 -18.24
N ASN A 92 -8.50 -16.54 -17.61
CA ASN A 92 -8.70 -17.15 -16.30
C ASN A 92 -8.41 -16.21 -15.11
N GLY A 93 -8.22 -14.91 -15.32
CA GLY A 93 -7.92 -13.92 -14.28
C GLY A 93 -6.48 -13.93 -13.75
N HIS A 94 -5.57 -14.68 -14.39
CA HIS A 94 -4.17 -14.76 -13.98
C HIS A 94 -3.28 -13.74 -14.72
N CYS A 95 -2.07 -13.54 -14.22
CA CYS A 95 -1.10 -12.63 -14.83
C CYS A 95 -0.59 -13.16 -16.19
N GLU A 96 -0.40 -12.26 -17.16
CA GLU A 96 0.26 -12.57 -18.43
C GLU A 96 1.69 -13.09 -18.24
N VAL A 97 2.48 -12.41 -17.37
CA VAL A 97 3.91 -12.67 -17.17
C VAL A 97 4.16 -13.94 -16.34
N ILE A 98 3.34 -14.17 -15.31
CA ILE A 98 3.45 -15.34 -14.42
C ILE A 98 2.09 -16.06 -14.45
N PRO A 99 1.91 -17.09 -15.29
CA PRO A 99 0.61 -17.73 -15.54
C PRO A 99 -0.06 -18.31 -14.29
N GLU A 100 0.73 -18.72 -13.29
CA GLU A 100 0.26 -19.35 -12.05
C GLU A 100 -0.15 -18.32 -10.99
N MET A 101 0.17 -17.04 -11.21
CA MET A 101 -0.14 -15.96 -10.27
C MET A 101 -1.50 -15.33 -10.60
N PRO A 102 -2.44 -15.25 -9.63
CA PRO A 102 -3.65 -14.46 -9.80
C PRO A 102 -3.32 -12.99 -10.03
N CYS A 103 -3.97 -12.33 -10.99
CA CYS A 103 -3.64 -10.95 -11.35
C CYS A 103 -3.90 -9.98 -10.18
N VAL A 104 -2.86 -9.24 -9.80
CA VAL A 104 -2.90 -8.26 -8.69
C VAL A 104 -4.00 -7.22 -8.90
N TRP A 105 -4.14 -6.70 -10.12
CA TRP A 105 -5.15 -5.70 -10.43
C TRP A 105 -6.56 -6.27 -10.44
N THR A 106 -6.76 -7.50 -10.93
CA THR A 106 -8.07 -8.16 -10.85
C THR A 106 -8.51 -8.37 -9.40
N GLN A 107 -7.58 -8.71 -8.50
CA GLN A 107 -7.85 -8.79 -7.06
C GLN A 107 -8.16 -7.41 -6.45
N ALA A 108 -7.37 -6.39 -6.79
CA ALA A 108 -7.56 -5.03 -6.30
C ALA A 108 -8.95 -4.49 -6.67
N TRP A 109 -9.36 -4.61 -7.94
CA TRP A 109 -10.69 -4.20 -8.40
C TRP A 109 -11.83 -4.95 -7.72
N ARG A 110 -11.69 -6.28 -7.55
CA ARG A 110 -12.70 -7.08 -6.84
C ARG A 110 -12.85 -6.65 -5.38
N ARG A 111 -11.74 -6.35 -4.71
CA ARG A 111 -11.73 -5.94 -3.30
C ARG A 111 -12.22 -4.51 -3.11
N ASP A 112 -11.88 -3.59 -4.03
CA ASP A 112 -12.41 -2.22 -4.05
C ASP A 112 -13.94 -2.19 -4.12
N ASP A 113 -14.55 -3.05 -4.94
CA ASP A 113 -16.00 -3.06 -5.10
C ASP A 113 -16.78 -3.34 -3.80
N VAL A 114 -16.18 -4.10 -2.88
CA VAL A 114 -16.77 -4.47 -1.58
C VAL A 114 -16.26 -3.64 -0.39
N MET A 115 -15.38 -2.65 -0.65
CA MET A 115 -14.91 -1.68 0.35
C MET A 115 -16.02 -0.71 0.77
N ALA A 116 -15.91 -0.16 1.98
CA ALA A 116 -16.89 0.78 2.51
C ALA A 116 -16.37 2.23 2.47
N ARG A 117 -15.14 2.48 2.90
CA ARG A 117 -14.60 3.83 3.15
C ARG A 117 -13.80 4.37 1.97
N TYR A 118 -12.91 3.56 1.40
CA TYR A 118 -12.01 3.99 0.32
C TYR A 118 -12.42 3.43 -1.05
N ARG A 119 -13.67 2.96 -1.15
CA ARG A 119 -14.24 2.49 -2.42
C ARG A 119 -14.09 3.58 -3.49
N HIS A 120 -13.70 3.18 -4.69
CA HIS A 120 -13.43 4.05 -5.85
C HIS A 120 -12.15 4.87 -5.82
N GLU A 121 -11.35 4.82 -4.75
CA GLU A 121 -10.03 5.46 -4.79
C GLU A 121 -9.08 4.79 -5.78
N ILE A 122 -9.38 3.56 -6.22
CA ILE A 122 -8.66 2.89 -7.29
C ILE A 122 -8.70 3.64 -8.64
N HIS A 123 -9.64 4.57 -8.80
CA HIS A 123 -9.72 5.46 -9.95
C HIS A 123 -8.78 6.68 -9.82
N LEU A 124 -8.29 6.99 -8.62
CA LEU A 124 -7.36 8.09 -8.39
C LEU A 124 -5.97 7.69 -8.89
N ILE A 125 -5.45 8.45 -9.85
CA ILE A 125 -4.12 8.20 -10.41
C ILE A 125 -3.08 8.58 -9.36
N GLN A 126 -2.37 7.57 -8.87
CA GLN A 126 -1.31 7.77 -7.87
C GLN A 126 -0.01 8.23 -8.55
N PRO A 127 0.82 9.05 -7.89
CA PRO A 127 2.14 9.39 -8.38
C PRO A 127 3.01 8.15 -8.59
N PRO A 128 4.01 8.22 -9.49
CA PRO A 128 4.97 7.14 -9.64
C PRO A 128 5.70 6.90 -8.31
N VAL A 129 6.08 5.65 -8.09
CA VAL A 129 6.79 5.28 -6.87
C VAL A 129 8.19 5.90 -6.83
N ASN A 130 8.49 6.62 -5.75
CA ASN A 130 9.83 7.07 -5.46
C ASN A 130 10.65 5.90 -4.91
N ARG A 131 11.53 5.35 -5.76
CA ARG A 131 12.37 4.19 -5.42
C ARG A 131 13.44 4.51 -4.37
N SER A 132 13.76 5.77 -4.11
CA SER A 132 14.71 6.13 -3.03
C SER A 132 14.17 5.82 -1.64
N LEU A 133 12.85 5.64 -1.49
CA LEU A 133 12.18 5.31 -0.23
C LEU A 133 12.06 3.81 0.01
N GLN A 134 12.62 2.97 -0.87
CA GLN A 134 12.55 1.53 -0.69
C GLN A 134 13.19 1.10 0.65
N ASP A 135 12.54 0.13 1.32
CA ASP A 135 12.89 -0.39 2.64
C ASP A 135 12.81 0.61 3.82
N THR A 136 12.25 1.81 3.59
CA THR A 136 11.93 2.78 4.67
C THR A 136 10.50 2.57 5.20
N SER A 137 10.20 3.16 6.36
CA SER A 137 8.85 3.07 6.96
C SER A 137 7.87 3.94 6.19
N SER A 138 6.80 3.34 5.65
CA SER A 138 5.79 4.13 4.95
C SER A 138 4.97 5.00 5.89
N TRP A 139 4.88 4.64 7.18
CA TRP A 139 4.20 5.48 8.17
C TRP A 139 4.99 6.74 8.46
N VAL A 140 6.31 6.63 8.62
CA VAL A 140 7.17 7.81 8.81
C VAL A 140 7.12 8.71 7.58
N ASN A 141 7.26 8.14 6.38
CA ASN A 141 7.20 8.93 5.14
C ASN A 141 5.88 9.68 4.99
N MET A 142 4.75 9.04 5.31
CA MET A 142 3.41 9.64 5.28
C MET A 142 3.26 10.78 6.31
N LEU A 143 3.80 10.62 7.51
CA LEU A 143 3.69 11.64 8.57
C LEU A 143 4.62 12.84 8.33
N GLU A 144 5.78 12.59 7.73
CA GLU A 144 6.75 13.62 7.36
C GLU A 144 6.42 14.26 5.99
N GLY A 145 5.44 13.72 5.26
CA GLY A 145 5.02 14.20 3.94
C GLY A 145 5.99 13.85 2.79
N ILE A 146 7.02 13.04 3.05
CA ILE A 146 8.05 12.66 2.07
C ILE A 146 7.43 11.82 0.94
N ASP A 147 6.40 11.03 1.24
CA ASP A 147 5.70 10.22 0.25
C ASP A 147 4.81 11.04 -0.71
N THR A 148 4.53 12.30 -0.39
CA THR A 148 3.78 13.23 -1.25
C THR A 148 4.66 14.00 -2.23
N GLU A 149 5.99 13.87 -2.14
CA GLU A 149 6.91 14.50 -3.08
C GLU A 149 6.80 13.85 -4.46
N THR A 150 6.23 14.57 -5.41
CA THR A 150 6.04 14.10 -6.79
C THR A 150 7.12 14.64 -7.73
N PRO A 151 7.50 13.91 -8.80
CA PRO A 151 8.42 14.41 -9.81
C PRO A 151 7.95 15.72 -10.45
N LYS A 152 8.91 16.52 -10.94
CA LYS A 152 8.61 17.74 -11.71
C LYS A 152 7.68 17.40 -12.88
N GLY A 153 6.56 18.11 -12.97
CA GLY A 153 5.58 17.94 -14.05
C GLY A 153 4.43 16.96 -13.75
N TRP A 154 4.38 16.35 -12.55
CA TRP A 154 3.24 15.50 -12.16
C TRP A 154 1.92 16.26 -11.99
N GLY A 155 2.00 17.55 -11.70
CA GLY A 155 0.83 18.41 -11.51
C GLY A 155 0.47 18.53 -10.03
N SER A 156 0.60 19.74 -9.50
CA SER A 156 -0.05 20.15 -8.25
C SER A 156 -1.53 20.37 -8.53
N GLY A 157 -2.36 19.33 -8.43
CA GLY A 157 -3.80 19.52 -8.64
C GLY A 157 -4.60 18.25 -8.81
N SER A 158 -5.18 17.79 -7.70
CA SER A 158 -6.49 17.16 -7.64
C SER A 158 -7.17 17.64 -6.36
#